data_AF-F5LMK0-F1
#
_entry.id   AF-F5LMK0-F1
#
_cell.length_a   1.000
_cell.length_b   1.000
_cell.length_c   1.000
_cell.angle_alpha   90.00
_cell.angle_beta   90.00
_cell.angle_gamma   90.00
#
_symmetry.space_group_name_H-M   'P 1'
#
loop_
_entity.id
_entity.type
_entity.pdbx_description
1 polymer ?
#
loop_
_entity_poly.entity_id
_entity_poly.type
_entity_poly.pdbx_seq_one_letter_code
_entity_poly.pdbx_strand_id
1 'polypeptide(L)'
;MINNEQFADLYEFHHIGSSEHYNTNVRSHEYSFIKDGRMAATNLLKKENIDVVLLWSIVPESYSYTLYESIAAGIPIITNKNSGNIAFSVQHSSEDIGVVLNNEKELWGLLSDNNRMLNLLNRTRNLYELEYNELD
;
A
#
# COMPACT_ATOMS: atom_id res chain seq x y z
N MET A 1 -19.99 -11.65 -10.47
CA MET A 1 -18.64 -11.48 -11.05
C MET A 1 -18.55 -10.04 -11.49
N ILE A 2 -17.68 -9.26 -10.85
CA ILE A 2 -17.37 -7.89 -11.26
C ILE A 2 -16.28 -8.04 -12.34
N ASN A 3 -16.50 -7.49 -13.53
CA ASN A 3 -15.51 -7.53 -14.60
C ASN A 3 -14.34 -6.61 -14.23
N ASN A 4 -13.10 -7.08 -14.39
CA ASN A 4 -11.88 -6.28 -14.22
C ASN A 4 -11.89 -4.96 -15.03
N GLU A 5 -12.68 -4.90 -16.11
CA GLU A 5 -12.87 -3.69 -16.92
C GLU A 5 -13.42 -2.51 -16.12
N GLN A 6 -14.25 -2.75 -15.10
CA GLN A 6 -14.88 -1.67 -14.33
C GLN A 6 -13.88 -0.82 -13.53
N PHE A 7 -12.75 -1.40 -13.13
CA PHE A 7 -11.71 -0.68 -12.39
C PHE A 7 -10.63 -0.11 -13.29
N ALA A 8 -10.46 -0.63 -14.51
CA ALA A 8 -9.42 -0.17 -15.43
C ALA A 8 -9.61 1.30 -15.86
N ASP A 9 -10.86 1.79 -15.87
CA ASP A 9 -11.17 3.19 -16.16
C ASP A 9 -10.96 4.14 -14.96
N LEU A 10 -10.82 3.58 -13.74
CA LEU A 10 -10.76 4.35 -12.48
C LEU A 10 -9.39 4.27 -11.81
N TYR A 11 -8.64 3.19 -12.02
CA TYR A 11 -7.41 2.90 -11.33
C TYR A 11 -6.31 2.48 -12.30
N GLU A 12 -5.11 3.01 -12.04
CA GLU A 12 -3.87 2.48 -12.60
C GLU A 12 -3.25 1.52 -11.57
N PHE A 13 -3.01 0.27 -11.97
CA PHE A 13 -2.48 -0.75 -11.06
C PHE A 13 -0.96 -0.83 -11.17
N HIS A 14 -0.28 -0.64 -10.04
CA HIS A 14 1.15 -0.79 -9.90
C HIS A 14 1.46 -1.96 -8.99
N HIS A 15 2.29 -2.88 -9.45
CA HIS A 15 2.88 -3.90 -8.60
C HIS A 15 4.34 -3.52 -8.32
N ILE A 16 4.69 -3.34 -7.05
CA ILE A 16 6.05 -3.01 -6.61
C ILE A 16 6.62 -4.19 -5.84
N GLY A 17 7.61 -4.86 -6.42
CA GLY A 17 8.18 -6.08 -5.88
C GLY A 17 8.77 -6.96 -6.97
N SER A 18 9.13 -8.20 -6.61
CA SER A 18 9.62 -9.19 -7.57
C SER A 18 8.59 -9.41 -8.69
N SER A 19 9.03 -9.40 -9.95
CA SER A 19 8.12 -9.57 -11.09
C SER A 19 7.43 -10.93 -11.07
N GLU A 20 6.12 -10.93 -11.23
CA GLU A 20 5.38 -12.08 -11.73
C GLU A 20 4.75 -11.74 -13.09
N HIS A 21 4.27 -12.75 -13.81
CA HIS A 21 3.53 -12.56 -15.06
C HIS A 21 2.11 -12.06 -14.77
N TYR A 22 1.97 -10.77 -14.44
CA TYR A 22 0.68 -10.13 -14.27
C TYR A 22 0.00 -9.84 -15.61
N ASN A 23 -1.29 -9.54 -15.54
CA ASN A 23 -2.09 -9.12 -16.69
C ASN A 23 -1.53 -7.79 -17.27
N THR A 24 -1.78 -7.50 -18.54
CA THR A 24 -1.16 -6.37 -19.27
C THR A 24 -1.53 -5.00 -18.72
N ASN A 25 -2.56 -4.91 -17.88
CA ASN A 25 -3.02 -3.68 -17.23
C ASN A 25 -2.34 -3.39 -15.88
N VAL A 26 -1.36 -4.18 -15.47
CA VAL A 26 -0.56 -3.95 -14.26
C VAL A 26 0.85 -3.51 -14.66
N ARG A 27 1.28 -2.35 -14.17
CA ARG A 27 2.67 -1.88 -14.32
C ARG A 27 3.52 -2.48 -13.19
N SER A 28 4.45 -3.35 -13.56
CA SER A 28 5.38 -3.96 -12.61
C SER A 28 6.64 -3.13 -12.45
N HIS A 29 7.06 -2.95 -11.20
CA HIS A 29 8.28 -2.24 -10.83
C HIS A 29 9.12 -3.14 -9.94
N GLU A 30 10.26 -3.56 -10.47
CA GLU A 30 11.28 -4.23 -9.67
C GLU A 30 12.18 -3.19 -9.00
N TYR A 31 12.61 -3.50 -7.78
CA TYR A 31 13.64 -2.74 -7.08
C TYR A 31 14.47 -3.67 -6.20
N SER A 32 15.64 -3.20 -5.79
CA SER A 32 16.50 -3.89 -4.84
C SER A 32 17.03 -2.91 -3.81
N PHE A 33 16.68 -3.10 -2.53
CA PHE A 33 17.23 -2.27 -1.45
C PHE A 33 18.76 -2.34 -1.34
N ILE A 34 19.38 -3.40 -1.88
CA ILE A 34 20.84 -3.57 -1.93
C ILE A 34 21.46 -2.68 -3.01
N LYS A 35 20.83 -2.58 -4.19
CA LYS A 35 21.38 -1.85 -5.34
C LYS A 35 20.91 -0.40 -5.39
N ASP A 36 19.64 -0.18 -5.07
CA ASP A 36 18.93 1.09 -5.25
C ASP A 36 18.83 1.89 -3.94
N GLY A 37 19.39 1.33 -2.86
CA GLY A 37 19.38 1.91 -1.52
C GLY A 37 18.13 1.56 -0.71
N ARG A 38 18.21 1.75 0.60
CA ARG A 38 17.15 1.34 1.53
C ARG A 38 15.84 2.13 1.36
N MET A 39 15.92 3.34 0.80
CA MET A 39 14.76 4.18 0.47
C MET A 39 14.12 3.87 -0.89
N ALA A 40 14.59 2.86 -1.62
CA ALA A 40 14.17 2.59 -2.99
C ALA A 40 12.65 2.43 -3.13
N ALA A 41 12.00 1.66 -2.25
CA ALA A 41 10.56 1.46 -2.28
C ALA A 41 9.79 2.77 -2.03
N THR A 42 10.13 3.50 -0.97
CA THR A 42 9.52 4.80 -0.64
C THR A 42 9.71 5.82 -1.78
N ASN A 43 10.90 5.87 -2.38
CA ASN A 43 11.19 6.76 -3.49
C ASN A 43 10.41 6.37 -4.75
N LEU A 44 10.25 5.07 -5.00
CA LEU A 44 9.46 4.56 -6.12
C LEU A 44 7.97 4.92 -5.95
N LEU A 45 7.41 4.72 -4.75
CA LEU A 45 6.04 5.14 -4.42
C LEU A 45 5.81 6.63 -4.71
N LYS A 46 6.75 7.48 -4.30
CA LYS A 46 6.69 8.94 -4.56
C LYS A 46 6.85 9.26 -6.05
N LYS A 47 7.81 8.62 -6.73
CA LYS A 47 8.11 8.84 -8.15
C LYS A 47 6.94 8.49 -9.05
N GLU A 48 6.26 7.38 -8.76
CA GLU A 48 5.11 6.90 -9.54
C GLU A 48 3.80 7.59 -9.13
N ASN A 49 3.84 8.53 -8.17
CA ASN A 49 2.67 9.25 -7.64
C ASN A 49 1.56 8.30 -7.16
N ILE A 50 1.92 7.27 -6.39
CA ILE A 50 0.95 6.30 -5.88
C ILE A 50 0.02 6.97 -4.86
N ASP A 51 -1.29 6.90 -5.12
CA ASP A 51 -2.31 7.51 -4.26
C ASP A 51 -2.67 6.65 -3.03
N VAL A 52 -2.59 5.33 -3.16
CA VAL A 52 -2.96 4.37 -2.11
C VAL A 52 -2.21 3.05 -2.30
N VAL A 53 -1.81 2.41 -1.20
CA VAL A 53 -1.14 1.10 -1.22
C VAL A 53 -2.09 0.01 -0.71
N LEU A 54 -2.16 -1.10 -1.44
CA LEU A 54 -2.87 -2.30 -1.02
C LEU A 54 -1.88 -3.31 -0.42
N LEU A 55 -1.92 -3.53 0.90
CA LEU A 55 -1.13 -4.55 1.59
C LEU A 55 -2.05 -5.68 2.08
N TRP A 56 -2.37 -6.61 1.18
CA TRP A 56 -3.38 -7.65 1.42
C TRP A 56 -2.78 -9.00 1.82
N SER A 57 -1.93 -9.00 2.85
CA SER A 57 -1.24 -10.22 3.30
C SER A 57 -2.22 -11.26 3.86
N ILE A 58 -2.11 -12.50 3.38
CA ILE A 58 -2.93 -13.65 3.81
C ILE A 58 -2.29 -14.45 4.94
N VAL A 59 -0.97 -14.31 5.11
CA VAL A 59 -0.22 -14.88 6.22
C VAL A 59 0.04 -13.73 7.20
N PRO A 60 -0.34 -13.84 8.48
CA PRO A 60 -0.13 -12.75 9.43
C PRO A 60 1.37 -12.47 9.58
N GLU A 61 1.79 -11.28 9.16
CA GLU A 61 3.19 -10.86 9.24
C GLU A 61 3.55 -10.42 10.65
N SER A 62 4.75 -10.78 11.12
CA SER A 62 5.29 -10.29 12.39
C SER A 62 5.79 -8.84 12.28
N TYR A 63 6.30 -8.47 11.11
CA TYR A 63 6.79 -7.13 10.78
C TYR A 63 6.75 -6.96 9.26
N SER A 64 6.38 -5.77 8.79
CA SER A 64 6.21 -5.50 7.36
C SER A 64 7.02 -4.27 6.93
N TYR A 65 8.07 -4.46 6.13
CA TYR A 65 8.86 -3.32 5.61
C TYR A 65 8.02 -2.42 4.70
N THR A 66 7.20 -3.03 3.84
CA THR A 66 6.36 -2.30 2.88
C THR A 66 5.31 -1.43 3.57
N LEU A 67 4.85 -1.80 4.77
CA LEU A 67 4.03 -0.93 5.62
C LEU A 67 4.78 0.37 5.95
N TYR A 68 5.96 0.27 6.56
CA TYR A 68 6.69 1.46 7.02
C TYR A 68 7.23 2.29 5.85
N GLU A 69 7.60 1.67 4.75
CA GLU A 69 7.97 2.34 3.50
C GLU A 69 6.79 3.16 2.94
N SER A 70 5.56 2.63 3.04
CA SER A 70 4.32 3.32 2.63
C SER A 70 3.96 4.46 3.58
N ILE A 71 4.10 4.26 4.89
CA ILE A 71 3.92 5.30 5.90
C ILE A 71 4.91 6.46 5.64
N ALA A 72 6.18 6.17 5.38
CA ALA A 72 7.19 7.17 5.04
C ALA A 72 6.95 7.87 3.70
N ALA A 73 6.23 7.22 2.79
CA ALA A 73 5.74 7.85 1.58
C ALA A 73 4.55 8.80 1.83
N GLY A 74 3.91 8.74 3.01
CA GLY A 74 2.70 9.49 3.34
C GLY A 74 1.45 8.93 2.65
N ILE A 75 1.48 7.67 2.21
CA ILE A 75 0.44 7.07 1.39
C ILE A 75 -0.44 6.17 2.27
N PRO A 76 -1.78 6.26 2.17
CA PRO A 76 -2.68 5.39 2.94
C PRO A 76 -2.51 3.92 2.57
N ILE A 77 -2.62 3.07 3.58
CA ILE A 77 -2.64 1.62 3.41
C ILE A 77 -4.09 1.11 3.48
N ILE A 78 -4.48 0.29 2.51
CA ILE A 78 -5.65 -0.58 2.59
C ILE A 78 -5.14 -1.99 2.91
N THR A 79 -5.67 -2.62 3.96
CA THR A 79 -5.30 -3.98 4.35
C THR A 79 -6.52 -4.78 4.81
N ASN A 80 -6.34 -6.09 5.01
CA ASN A 80 -7.34 -6.96 5.61
C ASN A 80 -7.04 -7.21 7.09
N LYS A 81 -8.05 -7.49 7.89
CA LYS A 81 -7.91 -7.72 9.34
C LYS A 81 -6.99 -8.87 9.76
N ASN A 82 -6.65 -9.79 8.85
CA ASN A 82 -5.84 -10.96 9.12
C ASN A 82 -4.35 -10.74 8.77
N SER A 83 -3.95 -9.55 8.33
CA SER A 83 -2.58 -9.24 7.88
C SER A 83 -1.54 -9.09 9.00
N GLY A 84 -1.89 -9.45 10.25
CA GLY A 84 -0.98 -9.42 11.39
C GLY A 84 -0.54 -8.00 11.76
N ASN A 85 0.77 -7.77 11.75
CA ASN A 85 1.37 -6.48 12.11
C ASN A 85 0.82 -5.31 11.30
N ILE A 86 0.43 -5.52 10.04
CA ILE A 86 -0.12 -4.47 9.19
C ILE A 86 -1.46 -3.98 9.74
N ALA A 87 -2.44 -4.88 9.92
CA ALA A 87 -3.72 -4.55 10.51
C ALA A 87 -3.58 -3.94 11.92
N PHE A 88 -2.70 -4.52 12.74
CA PHE A 88 -2.44 -4.01 14.09
C PHE A 88 -1.95 -2.57 14.06
N SER A 89 -0.97 -2.26 13.21
CA SER A 89 -0.38 -0.92 13.11
C SER A 89 -1.40 0.10 12.61
N VAL A 90 -2.20 -0.24 11.59
CA VAL A 90 -3.26 0.65 11.08
C VAL A 90 -4.32 0.94 12.13
N GLN A 91 -4.67 -0.03 12.99
CA GLN A 91 -5.70 0.15 14.01
C GLN A 91 -5.22 0.89 15.27
N HIS A 92 -3.94 0.78 15.62
CA HIS A 92 -3.40 1.27 16.88
C HIS A 92 -2.44 2.46 16.73
N SER A 93 -2.21 2.92 15.51
CA SER A 93 -1.47 4.17 15.26
C SER A 93 -2.22 5.36 15.85
N SER A 94 -1.49 6.32 16.41
CA SER A 94 -2.04 7.63 16.77
C SER A 94 -2.38 8.50 15.54
N GLU A 95 -1.94 8.07 14.36
CA GLU A 95 -2.00 8.78 13.08
C GLU A 95 -2.89 8.00 12.11
N ASP A 96 -3.59 8.71 11.22
CA ASP A 96 -4.41 8.06 10.18
C ASP A 96 -3.55 7.57 9.01
N ILE A 97 -3.08 6.32 9.14
CA ILE A 97 -2.21 5.67 8.16
C ILE A 97 -2.98 4.76 7.18
N GLY A 98 -4.30 4.60 7.31
CA GLY A 98 -5.03 3.69 6.43
C GLY A 98 -6.37 3.16 6.95
N VAL A 99 -6.80 2.04 6.36
CA VAL A 99 -8.04 1.35 6.71
C VAL A 99 -7.84 -0.17 6.72
N VAL A 100 -8.43 -0.82 7.73
CA VAL A 100 -8.51 -2.27 7.85
C VAL A 100 -9.90 -2.74 7.45
N LEU A 101 -9.96 -3.67 6.51
CA LEU A 101 -11.20 -4.25 5.99
C LEU A 101 -11.36 -5.70 6.45
N ASN A 102 -12.60 -6.16 6.56
CA ASN A 102 -12.88 -7.52 7.06
C ASN A 102 -12.58 -8.60 6.02
N ASN A 103 -12.73 -8.32 4.73
CA ASN A 103 -12.63 -9.27 3.63
C ASN A 103 -12.65 -8.54 2.27
N GLU A 104 -12.51 -9.32 1.20
CA GLU A 104 -12.51 -8.81 -0.18
C GLU A 104 -13.82 -8.12 -0.57
N LYS A 105 -14.98 -8.53 -0.03
CA LYS A 105 -16.26 -7.86 -0.32
C LYS A 105 -16.23 -6.40 0.11
N GLU A 106 -15.62 -6.10 1.26
CA GLU A 106 -15.43 -4.73 1.71
C GLU A 106 -14.38 -3.98 0.89
N LEU A 107 -13.32 -4.67 0.43
CA LEU A 107 -12.35 -4.09 -0.50
C LEU A 107 -13.04 -3.65 -1.79
N TRP A 108 -13.81 -4.53 -2.40
CA TRP A 108 -14.59 -4.19 -3.60
C TRP A 108 -15.58 -3.07 -3.35
N GLY A 109 -16.28 -3.09 -2.21
CA GLY A 109 -17.21 -2.04 -1.83
C GLY A 109 -16.54 -0.68 -1.57
N LEU A 110 -15.28 -0.67 -1.13
CA LEU A 110 -14.48 0.55 -1.00
C LEU A 110 -14.03 1.04 -2.37
N LEU A 111 -13.39 0.20 -3.18
CA LEU A 111 -12.86 0.56 -4.51
C LEU A 111 -13.95 1.01 -5.49
N SER A 112 -15.20 0.54 -5.31
CA SER A 112 -16.34 0.92 -6.17
C SER A 112 -17.05 2.20 -5.72
N ASP A 113 -16.70 2.75 -4.55
CA ASP A 113 -17.33 3.95 -3.99
C ASP A 113 -16.34 5.12 -4.02
N ASN A 114 -16.46 5.94 -5.07
CA ASN A 114 -15.58 7.09 -5.29
C ASN A 114 -15.58 8.06 -4.11
N ASN A 115 -16.70 8.26 -3.42
CA ASN A 115 -16.75 9.18 -2.29
C ASN A 115 -15.96 8.63 -1.11
N ARG A 116 -16.09 7.32 -0.82
CA ARG A 116 -15.32 6.67 0.25
C ARG A 116 -13.82 6.66 -0.08
N MET A 117 -13.45 6.43 -1.33
CA MET A 117 -12.07 6.48 -1.77
C MET A 117 -11.49 7.89 -1.68
N LEU A 118 -12.16 8.90 -2.21
CA LEU A 118 -11.72 10.31 -2.09
C LEU A 118 -11.61 10.74 -0.62
N ASN A 119 -12.53 10.31 0.24
CA ASN A 119 -12.45 10.57 1.68
C ASN A 119 -11.25 9.88 2.34
N LEU A 120 -10.77 8.74 1.81
CA LEU A 120 -9.53 8.12 2.27
C LEU A 120 -8.33 8.90 1.73
N LEU A 121 -8.31 9.28 0.47
CA LEU A 121 -7.17 9.97 -0.15
C LEU A 121 -6.94 11.37 0.47
N ASN A 122 -8.02 12.11 0.74
CA ASN A 122 -7.96 13.49 1.22
C ASN A 122 -7.64 13.65 2.73
N ARG A 123 -7.39 12.56 3.45
CA ARG A 123 -7.03 12.67 4.87
C ARG A 123 -5.62 13.22 5.01
N THR A 124 -5.44 14.18 5.93
CA THR A 124 -4.13 14.74 6.23
C THR A 124 -3.24 13.68 6.85
N ARG A 125 -2.00 13.58 6.36
CA ARG A 125 -1.00 12.64 6.87
C ARG A 125 0.33 13.32 7.06
N ASN A 126 1.07 12.85 8.05
CA ASN A 126 2.45 13.24 8.25
C ASN A 126 3.36 12.51 7.27
N LEU A 127 4.39 13.21 6.80
CA LEU A 127 5.49 12.62 6.06
C LEU A 127 6.57 12.22 7.05
N TYR A 128 7.04 10.98 6.93
CA TYR A 128 8.12 10.46 7.76
C TYR A 128 9.37 10.27 6.91
N GLU A 129 10.52 10.53 7.51
CA GLU A 129 11.82 10.15 6.97
C GLU A 129 12.26 8.88 7.69
N LEU A 130 12.63 7.84 6.94
CA LEU A 130 13.18 6.63 7.53
C LEU A 130 14.67 6.84 7.77
N GLU A 131 15.05 6.85 9.04
CA GLU A 131 16.44 6.83 9.46
C GLU A 131 16.84 5.39 9.80
N TYR A 132 18.08 5.04 9.45
CA TYR A 132 18.64 3.73 9.79
C TYR A 132 19.77 3.93 10.78
N ASN A 133 19.69 3.22 11.90
CA ASN A 133 20.81 3.12 12.81
C ASN A 133 21.92 2.31 12.12
N GLU A 134 23.12 2.85 12.05
CA GLU A 134 24.31 2.02 11.81
C GLU A 134 24.51 1.18 13.08
N LEU A 135 24.46 -0.15 12.93
CA LEU A 135 25.00 -1.03 13.94
C LEU A 135 26.50 -1.02 13.70
N ASP A 136 27.22 -0.20 14.47
CA ASP A 136 28.68 -0.25 14.59
C ASP A 136 29.19 -1.67 14.93
#